data_AF-A0A2V8NDV1-F1
#
_entry.id   AF-A0A2V8NDV1-F1
#
_cell.length_a   1.000
_cell.length_b   1.000
_cell.length_c   1.000
_cell.angle_alpha   90.00
_cell.angle_beta   90.00
_cell.angle_gamma   90.00
#
_symmetry.space_group_name_H-M   'P 1'
#
loop_
_entity.id
_entity.type
_entity.pdbx_description
1 polymer ?
#
loop_
_entity_poly.entity_id
_entity_poly.type
_entity_poly.pdbx_seq_one_letter_code
_entity_poly.pdbx_strand_id
1 'polypeptide(L)'
;MNVHLTDDQKAFIRQAIEAGRFQSEEDAVEEALALWEERERNRAEILAAIDVAEASLAHGKGRTITEQSMRELASEVKQRGRARLDTEHRTPR
;
A
#
# COMPACT_ATOMS: atom_id res chain seq x y z
N MET A 1 -29.13 7.68 1.23
CA MET A 1 -28.53 7.47 2.57
C MET A 1 -28.64 8.79 3.32
N ASN A 2 -29.05 8.79 4.60
CA ASN A 2 -29.11 10.02 5.40
C ASN A 2 -27.91 10.02 6.36
N VAL A 3 -27.01 11.01 6.20
CA VAL A 3 -25.80 11.16 7.02
C VAL A 3 -25.90 12.44 7.82
N HIS A 4 -25.61 12.36 9.12
CA HIS A 4 -25.59 13.54 9.98
C HIS A 4 -24.15 13.99 10.17
N LEU A 5 -23.78 15.04 9.46
CA LEU A 5 -22.47 15.67 9.60
C LEU A 5 -22.40 16.52 10.87
N THR A 6 -21.23 16.52 11.49
CA THR A 6 -20.91 17.46 12.58
C THR A 6 -20.93 18.90 12.08
N ASP A 7 -21.10 19.86 12.98
CA ASP A 7 -21.13 21.28 12.61
C ASP A 7 -19.82 21.74 11.96
N ASP A 8 -18.68 21.20 12.42
CA ASP A 8 -17.37 21.48 11.84
C ASP A 8 -17.23 20.92 10.41
N GLN A 9 -17.72 19.70 10.16
CA GLN A 9 -17.72 19.12 8.82
C GLN A 9 -18.57 19.94 7.86
N LYS A 10 -19.76 20.39 8.29
CA LYS A 10 -20.61 21.27 7.49
C LYS A 10 -19.93 22.61 7.20
N ALA A 11 -19.29 23.20 8.20
CA ALA A 11 -18.55 24.46 8.02
C ALA A 11 -17.39 24.29 7.02
N PHE A 12 -16.64 23.19 7.11
CA PHE A 12 -15.52 22.89 6.21
C PHE A 12 -15.99 22.64 4.77
N ILE A 13 -17.06 21.86 4.58
CA ILE A 13 -17.65 21.59 3.26
C ILE A 13 -18.18 22.89 2.64
N ARG A 14 -18.86 23.74 3.42
CA ARG A 14 -19.34 25.05 2.94
C ARG A 14 -18.20 25.92 2.41
N GLN A 15 -17.09 26.00 3.14
CA GLN A 15 -15.90 26.74 2.68
C GLN A 15 -15.34 26.16 1.37
N ALA A 16 -15.34 24.84 1.22
CA ALA A 16 -14.88 24.19 0.00
C ALA A 16 -15.83 24.44 -1.19
N ILE A 17 -17.14 24.54 -0.95
CA ILE A 17 -18.13 24.93 -1.97
C ILE A 17 -17.96 26.40 -2.36
N GLU A 18 -17.81 27.30 -1.38
CA GLU A 18 -17.56 28.74 -1.63
C GLU A 18 -16.27 28.96 -2.43
N ALA A 19 -15.25 28.13 -2.20
CA ALA A 19 -14.00 28.13 -2.97
C ALA A 19 -14.13 27.46 -4.35
N GLY A 20 -15.30 26.89 -4.70
CA GLY A 20 -15.57 26.22 -5.97
C GLY A 20 -14.94 24.83 -6.10
N ARG A 21 -14.45 24.23 -5.00
CA ARG A 21 -13.87 22.88 -5.00
C ARG A 21 -14.94 21.79 -5.12
N PHE A 22 -16.12 22.04 -4.56
CA PHE A 22 -17.28 21.16 -4.63
C PHE A 22 -18.50 21.94 -5.11
N GLN A 23 -19.44 21.28 -5.78
CA GLN A 23 -20.71 21.90 -6.20
C GLN A 23 -21.81 21.67 -5.15
N SER A 24 -21.69 20.60 -4.37
CA SER A 24 -22.67 20.21 -3.35
C SER A 24 -22.02 19.59 -2.11
N GLU A 25 -22.81 19.40 -1.04
CA GLU A 25 -22.36 18.64 0.13
C GLU A 25 -22.21 17.15 -0.22
N GLU A 26 -23.06 16.65 -1.11
CA GLU A 26 -23.03 15.28 -1.62
C GLU A 26 -21.72 14.96 -2.33
N ASP A 27 -21.20 15.86 -3.18
CA ASP A 27 -19.92 15.68 -3.87
C ASP A 27 -18.77 15.46 -2.86
N ALA A 28 -18.78 16.22 -1.77
CA ALA A 28 -17.75 16.12 -0.73
C ALA A 28 -17.85 14.80 0.04
N VAL A 29 -19.06 14.29 0.26
CA VAL A 29 -19.28 12.98 0.90
C VAL A 29 -18.86 11.84 -0.04
N GLU A 30 -19.17 11.93 -1.33
CA GLU A 30 -18.72 10.95 -2.33
C GLU A 30 -17.19 10.89 -2.41
N GLU A 31 -16.51 12.04 -2.46
CA GLU A 31 -15.04 12.08 -2.42
C GLU A 31 -14.49 11.48 -1.13
N ALA A 32 -15.07 11.82 0.03
CA ALA A 32 -14.63 11.27 1.31
C ALA A 32 -14.78 9.74 1.37
N LEU A 33 -15.86 9.18 0.80
CA LEU A 33 -16.07 7.74 0.72
C LEU A 33 -15.10 7.07 -0.26
N ALA A 34 -14.82 7.69 -1.40
CA ALA A 34 -13.82 7.18 -2.35
C ALA A 34 -12.42 7.10 -1.72
N LEU A 35 -12.01 8.15 -1.00
CA LEU A 35 -10.74 8.17 -0.27
C LEU A 35 -10.70 7.13 0.86
N TRP A 36 -11.82 6.93 1.56
CA TRP A 36 -11.91 5.91 2.59
C TRP A 36 -11.83 4.50 1.99
N GLU A 37 -12.49 4.25 0.86
CA GLU A 37 -12.44 2.97 0.16
C GLU A 37 -11.01 2.63 -0.29
N GLU A 38 -10.31 3.57 -0.91
CA GLU A 38 -8.91 3.39 -1.31
C GLU A 38 -8.03 3.07 -0.09
N ARG A 39 -8.22 3.82 1.01
CA ARG A 39 -7.50 3.57 2.26
C ARG A 39 -7.78 2.16 2.80
N GLU A 40 -9.02 1.69 2.75
CA GLU A 40 -9.37 0.36 3.28
C GLU A 40 -8.85 -0.76 2.39
N ARG A 41 -8.84 -0.58 1.06
CA ARG A 41 -8.17 -1.51 0.12
C ARG A 41 -6.68 -1.60 0.42
N ASN A 42 -5.99 -0.46 0.54
CA ASN A 42 -4.56 -0.43 0.89
C ASN A 42 -4.29 -1.07 2.27
N ARG A 43 -5.16 -0.81 3.25
CA ARG A 43 -5.07 -1.42 4.58
C ARG A 43 -5.18 -2.94 4.51
N ALA A 44 -6.12 -3.47 3.72
CA ALA A 44 -6.30 -4.91 3.54
C ALA A 44 -5.07 -5.56 2.88
N GLU A 45 -4.48 -4.90 1.89
CA GLU A 45 -3.24 -5.38 1.25
C GLU A 45 -2.06 -5.46 2.24
N ILE A 46 -1.90 -4.43 3.09
CA ILE A 46 -0.86 -4.42 4.12
C ILE A 46 -1.08 -5.54 5.12
N LEU A 47 -2.31 -5.75 5.59
CA LEU A 47 -2.63 -6.83 6.54
C LEU A 47 -2.36 -8.19 5.92
N ALA A 48 -2.75 -8.41 4.67
CA ALA A 48 -2.44 -9.65 3.97
C ALA A 48 -0.92 -9.89 3.82
N ALA A 49 -0.14 -8.83 3.56
CA ALA A 49 1.31 -8.93 3.50
C ALA A 49 1.93 -9.28 4.86
N ILE A 50 1.38 -8.73 5.96
CA ILE A 50 1.77 -9.08 7.33
C ILE A 50 1.47 -10.55 7.61
N ASP A 51 0.26 -11.03 7.32
CA ASP A 51 -0.12 -12.44 7.55
C ASP A 51 0.83 -13.40 6.83
N VAL A 52 1.20 -13.08 5.58
CA VAL A 52 2.19 -13.85 4.81
C VAL A 52 3.57 -13.82 5.46
N ALA A 53 4.00 -12.66 5.97
CA ALA A 53 5.29 -12.53 6.64
C ALA A 53 5.33 -13.30 7.96
N GLU A 54 4.27 -13.21 8.79
CA GLU A 54 4.14 -13.96 10.04
C GLU A 54 4.15 -15.47 9.79
N ALA A 55 3.41 -15.94 8.79
CA ALA A 55 3.46 -17.33 8.37
C ALA A 55 4.88 -17.73 7.95
N SER A 56 5.57 -16.91 7.15
CA SER A 56 6.95 -17.17 6.72
C SER A 56 7.89 -17.33 7.92
N LEU A 57 7.78 -16.45 8.93
CA LEU A 57 8.56 -16.52 10.16
C LEU A 57 8.24 -17.77 10.99
N ALA A 58 6.96 -18.11 11.15
CA ALA A 58 6.52 -19.32 11.86
C ALA A 58 7.05 -20.61 11.22
N HIS A 59 7.22 -20.62 9.89
CA HIS A 59 7.84 -21.71 9.15
C HIS A 59 9.38 -21.67 9.12
N GLY A 60 10.00 -20.80 9.92
CA GLY A 60 11.46 -20.71 10.03
C GLY A 60 12.17 -20.13 8.81
N LYS A 61 11.45 -19.46 7.90
CA LYS A 61 12.05 -18.83 6.71
C LYS A 61 12.74 -17.49 7.01
N GLY A 62 12.65 -17.02 8.26
CA GLY A 62 13.39 -15.86 8.73
C GLY A 62 14.90 -16.12 8.78
N ARG A 63 15.68 -15.04 8.83
CA ARG A 63 17.14 -15.10 9.04
C ARG A 63 17.54 -14.17 10.17
N THR A 64 18.50 -14.60 10.99
CA THR A 64 19.09 -13.71 12.00
C THR A 64 19.97 -12.68 11.31
N ILE A 65 19.79 -11.40 11.62
CA ILE A 65 20.58 -10.33 11.03
C ILE A 65 21.95 -10.26 11.71
N THR A 66 22.97 -10.71 10.96
CA THR A 66 24.39 -10.60 11.30
C THR A 66 25.17 -10.07 10.10
N GLU A 67 26.36 -9.52 10.31
CA GLU A 67 27.20 -9.04 9.20
C GLU A 67 27.46 -10.15 8.16
N GLN A 68 27.78 -11.36 8.62
CA GLN A 68 28.00 -12.51 7.75
C GLN A 68 26.74 -12.85 6.93
N SER A 69 25.57 -12.94 7.58
CA SER A 69 24.31 -13.24 6.88
C SER A 69 23.93 -12.18 5.83
N MET A 70 24.28 -10.91 6.06
CA MET A 70 24.01 -9.84 5.10
C MET A 70 24.97 -9.89 3.91
N ARG A 71 26.23 -10.26 4.12
CA ARG A 71 27.20 -10.52 3.03
C ARG A 71 26.79 -11.71 2.17
N GLU A 72 26.32 -12.78 2.80
CA GLU A 72 25.76 -13.96 2.12
C GLU A 72 24.52 -13.58 1.30
N LEU A 73 23.56 -12.89 1.92
CA LEU A 73 22.35 -12.41 1.25
C LEU A 73 22.68 -11.54 0.02
N ALA A 74 23.60 -10.58 0.16
CA ALA A 74 24.00 -9.73 -0.95
C ALA A 74 24.60 -10.56 -2.11
N SER A 75 25.40 -11.58 -1.79
CA SER A 75 25.99 -12.48 -2.78
C SER A 75 24.93 -13.32 -3.50
N GLU A 76 23.97 -13.88 -2.76
CA GLU A 76 22.83 -14.63 -3.31
C GLU A 76 21.95 -13.77 -4.21
N VAL A 77 21.61 -12.56 -3.78
CA VAL A 77 20.82 -11.60 -4.59
C VAL A 77 21.56 -11.27 -5.89
N LYS A 78 22.87 -11.01 -5.81
CA LYS A 78 23.70 -10.74 -7.00
C LYS A 78 23.74 -11.94 -7.96
N GLN A 79 23.88 -13.15 -7.44
CA GLN A 79 23.89 -14.37 -8.25
C GLN A 79 22.54 -14.59 -8.94
N ARG A 80 21.43 -14.49 -8.21
CA ARG A 80 20.08 -14.63 -8.78
C ARG A 80 19.81 -13.57 -9.85
N GLY A 81 20.19 -12.31 -9.59
CA GLY A 81 20.06 -11.23 -10.56
C GLY A 81 20.80 -11.53 -11.87
N ARG A 82 22.05 -11.99 -11.81
CA ARG A 82 22.82 -12.37 -13.01
C ARG A 82 22.20 -13.54 -13.76
N ALA A 83 21.78 -14.59 -13.06
CA ALA A 83 21.15 -15.75 -13.69
C ALA A 83 19.86 -15.38 -14.43
N ARG A 84 19.07 -14.44 -13.87
CA ARG A 84 17.88 -13.90 -14.52
C ARG A 84 18.25 -13.12 -15.79
N LEU A 85 19.21 -12.22 -15.71
CA LEU A 85 19.69 -11.46 -16.87
C LEU A 85 20.19 -12.39 -17.97
N ASP A 86 21.02 -13.38 -17.64
CA ASP A 86 21.54 -14.34 -18.62
C ASP A 86 20.40 -15.11 -19.32
N THR A 87 19.31 -15.40 -18.60
CA THR A 87 18.11 -16.05 -19.17
C THR A 87 17.34 -15.11 -20.10
N GLU A 88 17.18 -13.84 -19.71
CA GLU A 88 16.56 -12.79 -20.54
C GLU A 88 17.39 -12.53 -21.81
N HIS A 89 18.72 -12.55 -21.73
CA HIS A 89 19.61 -12.42 -22.89
C HIS A 89 19.60 -13.63 -23.83
N ARG A 90 19.29 -14.83 -23.33
CA ARG A 90 19.24 -16.08 -24.10
C ARG A 90 17.90 -16.35 -24.78
N THR A 91 16.84 -15.66 -24.36
CA THR A 91 15.51 -15.80 -24.96
C THR A 91 15.35 -14.69 -26.01
N PRO A 92 15.32 -15.00 -27.32
CA PRO A 92 15.06 -13.98 -28.32
C PRO A 92 13.63 -13.45 -28.13
N ARG A 93 13.48 -12.14 -28.26
CA ARG A 93 12.21 -11.43 -28.14
C ARG A 93 11.24 -11.81 -29.25
#